data_AF-A0A653BY21-F1
#
_entry.id   AF-A0A653BY21-F1
#
_cell.length_a   1.000
_cell.length_b   1.000
_cell.length_c   1.000
_cell.angle_alpha   90.00
_cell.angle_beta   90.00
_cell.angle_gamma   90.00
#
_symmetry.space_group_name_H-M   'P 1'
#
loop_
_entity.id
_entity.type
_entity.pdbx_description
1 polymer ?
#
loop_
_entity_poly.entity_id
_entity_poly.type
_entity_poly.pdbx_seq_one_letter_code
_entity_poly.pdbx_strand_id
1 'polypeptide(L)'
;MIVGKDDKGWAMYIDRQRSWFQHSGAHEQRVEGGIHVGSTIGVLLDLDQHTLSFYVNEEPQGNVAFRDLYGVFYPAVSLNRGVSVTVHTALDPPSDSDET
;
A
#
# COMPACT_ATOMS: atom_id res chain seq x y z
N MET A 1 10.95 9.67 -9.06
CA MET A 1 9.56 9.75 -9.58
C MET A 1 8.71 8.98 -8.59
N ILE A 2 7.56 9.53 -8.16
CA ILE A 2 6.71 8.92 -7.11
C ILE A 2 5.57 8.15 -7.79
N VAL A 3 5.25 6.94 -7.32
CA VAL A 3 4.11 6.15 -7.82
C VAL A 3 2.80 6.85 -7.45
N GLY A 4 1.85 6.89 -8.37
CA GLY A 4 0.56 7.59 -8.18
C GLY A 4 0.62 9.09 -8.44
N LYS A 5 1.77 9.62 -8.91
CA LYS A 5 1.84 10.99 -9.44
C LYS A 5 1.07 11.14 -10.76
N ASP A 6 0.96 10.07 -11.55
CA ASP A 6 0.15 10.00 -12.75
C ASP A 6 -1.06 9.06 -12.55
N ASP A 7 -1.85 8.88 -13.62
CA ASP A 7 -3.07 8.07 -13.64
C ASP A 7 -2.82 6.57 -13.81
N LYS A 8 -1.55 6.13 -13.82
CA LYS A 8 -1.15 4.72 -14.03
C LYS A 8 -0.72 4.03 -12.75
N GLY A 9 -0.56 4.77 -11.66
CA GLY A 9 -0.16 4.25 -10.35
C GLY A 9 -1.23 4.46 -9.29
N TRP A 10 -1.38 3.46 -8.43
CA TRP A 10 -2.10 3.55 -7.17
C TRP A 10 -1.12 3.17 -6.08
N ALA A 11 -0.92 4.06 -5.11
CA ALA A 11 0.13 3.90 -4.12
C ALA A 11 -0.29 4.37 -2.74
N MET A 12 0.43 3.88 -1.75
CA MET A 12 0.54 4.52 -0.46
C MET A 12 1.92 5.19 -0.37
N TYR A 13 1.93 6.49 -0.08
CA TYR A 13 3.13 7.17 0.40
C TYR A 13 3.12 7.15 1.93
N ILE A 14 4.22 6.75 2.55
CA ILE A 14 4.34 6.63 4.01
C ILE A 14 5.68 7.18 4.49
N ASP A 15 5.62 7.96 5.57
CA ASP A 15 6.79 8.48 6.28
C ASP A 15 6.88 7.89 7.70
N ARG A 16 7.69 8.48 8.59
CA ARG A 16 7.86 7.99 9.96
C ARG A 16 6.66 8.22 10.88
N GLN A 17 5.70 9.02 10.47
CA GLN A 17 4.58 9.47 11.30
C GLN A 17 3.24 9.05 10.72
N ARG A 18 3.12 8.99 9.39
CA ARG A 18 1.83 8.91 8.71
C ARG A 18 1.94 8.43 7.27
N SER A 19 0.79 8.05 6.72
CA SER A 19 0.62 7.70 5.31
C SER A 19 -0.51 8.47 4.62
N TRP A 20 -0.49 8.43 3.30
CA TRP A 20 -1.55 8.89 2.40
C TRP A 20 -1.67 7.94 1.22
N PHE A 21 -2.86 7.84 0.67
CA PHE A 21 -3.09 7.19 -0.61
C PHE A 21 -2.92 8.19 -1.74
N GLN A 22 -2.25 7.76 -2.81
CA GLN A 22 -1.84 8.59 -3.92
C GLN A 22 -2.18 7.95 -5.27
N HIS A 23 -2.89 8.71 -6.09
CA HIS A 23 -3.25 8.37 -7.47
C HIS A 23 -3.55 9.66 -8.25
N SER A 24 -3.15 9.76 -9.52
CA SER A 24 -3.39 10.94 -10.37
C SER A 24 -2.92 12.26 -9.75
N GLY A 25 -1.88 12.22 -8.91
CA GLY A 25 -1.33 13.38 -8.20
C GLY A 25 -2.14 13.85 -7.00
N ALA A 26 -3.29 13.25 -6.71
CA ALA A 26 -4.07 13.51 -5.50
C ALA A 26 -3.45 12.79 -4.29
N HIS A 27 -3.54 13.42 -3.12
CA HIS A 27 -3.24 12.80 -1.83
C HIS A 27 -4.53 12.73 -1.02
N GLU A 28 -4.95 11.52 -0.69
CA GLU A 28 -6.20 11.27 0.02
C GLU A 28 -5.97 10.41 1.26
N GLN A 29 -6.97 10.41 2.15
CA GLN A 29 -7.06 9.54 3.33
C GLN A 29 -5.76 9.47 4.14
N ARG A 30 -5.47 10.57 4.85
CA ARG A 30 -4.34 10.60 5.78
C ARG A 30 -4.58 9.61 6.92
N VAL A 31 -3.63 8.71 7.17
CA VAL A 31 -3.65 7.76 8.29
C VAL A 31 -2.44 8.01 9.19
N GLU A 32 -2.66 8.02 10.51
CA GLU A 32 -1.58 8.12 11.50
C GLU A 32 -0.88 6.77 11.68
N GLY A 33 0.37 6.80 12.14
CA GLY A 33 1.21 5.61 12.21
C GLY A 33 2.06 5.54 10.94
N GLY A 34 3.37 5.45 11.14
CA GLY A 34 4.35 5.43 10.07
C GLY A 34 5.28 4.23 10.18
N ILE A 35 6.42 4.33 9.51
CA ILE A 35 7.42 3.26 9.45
C ILE A 35 8.75 3.63 10.11
N HIS A 36 9.48 2.60 10.52
CA HIS A 36 10.88 2.67 10.94
C HIS A 36 11.68 1.54 10.26
N VAL A 37 13.01 1.52 10.51
CA VAL A 37 13.85 0.41 10.02
C VAL A 37 13.37 -0.89 10.65
N GLY A 38 13.10 -1.89 9.80
CA GLY A 38 12.56 -3.18 10.21
C GLY A 38 11.04 -3.29 10.11
N SER A 39 10.30 -2.21 9.85
CA SER A 39 8.86 -2.30 9.57
C SER A 39 8.60 -3.04 8.26
N THR A 40 7.47 -3.76 8.19
CA THR A 40 6.99 -4.42 6.97
C THR A 40 5.80 -3.67 6.39
N ILE A 41 5.73 -3.60 5.06
CA ILE A 41 4.56 -3.09 4.34
C ILE A 41 3.90 -4.25 3.61
N GLY A 42 2.64 -4.51 3.92
CA GLY A 42 1.79 -5.42 3.17
C GLY A 42 1.04 -4.68 2.06
N VAL A 43 0.91 -5.30 0.90
CA VAL A 43 0.13 -4.78 -0.23
C VAL A 43 -0.80 -5.90 -0.69
N LEU A 44 -2.10 -5.71 -0.50
CA LEU A 44 -3.12 -6.66 -0.94
C LEU A 44 -3.87 -6.06 -2.13
N LEU A 45 -3.60 -6.60 -3.31
CA LEU A 45 -4.40 -6.37 -4.52
C LEU A 45 -5.37 -7.53 -4.66
N ASP A 46 -6.63 -7.28 -4.35
CA ASP A 46 -7.73 -8.24 -4.50
C ASP A 46 -8.47 -7.93 -5.81
N LEU A 47 -8.29 -8.79 -6.81
CA LEU A 47 -8.92 -8.64 -8.13
C LEU A 47 -10.31 -9.27 -8.19
N ASP A 48 -10.73 -10.06 -7.20
CA ASP A 48 -12.09 -10.58 -7.11
C ASP A 48 -13.02 -9.51 -6.53
N GLN A 49 -12.54 -8.74 -5.54
CA GLN A 49 -13.24 -7.58 -4.96
C GLN A 49 -12.89 -6.26 -5.64
N HIS A 50 -11.93 -6.25 -6.57
CA HIS A 50 -11.41 -5.05 -7.26
C HIS A 50 -10.92 -3.96 -6.31
N THR A 51 -10.19 -4.34 -5.26
CA THR A 51 -9.69 -3.42 -4.22
C THR A 51 -8.19 -3.48 -4.02
N LEU A 52 -7.63 -2.39 -3.47
CA LEU A 52 -6.25 -2.31 -3.02
C LEU A 52 -6.22 -1.83 -1.56
N SER A 53 -5.55 -2.60 -0.70
CA SER A 53 -5.37 -2.34 0.73
C SER A 53 -3.89 -2.41 1.12
N PHE A 54 -3.52 -1.64 2.14
CA PHE A 54 -2.16 -1.57 2.65
C PHE A 54 -2.10 -1.92 4.13
N TYR A 55 -0.99 -2.52 4.55
CA TYR A 55 -0.75 -2.94 5.92
C TYR A 55 0.61 -2.45 6.39
N VAL A 56 0.75 -2.16 7.68
CA VAL A 56 2.03 -1.87 8.34
C VAL A 56 2.18 -2.85 9.50
N ASN A 57 3.22 -3.69 9.46
CA ASN A 57 3.45 -4.73 10.47
C ASN A 57 2.20 -5.59 10.72
N GLU A 58 1.61 -6.12 9.65
CA GLU A 58 0.42 -6.99 9.66
C GLU A 58 -0.90 -6.29 10.04
N GLU A 59 -0.85 -5.04 10.51
CA GLU A 59 -2.03 -4.25 10.84
C GLU A 59 -2.53 -3.42 9.64
N PRO A 60 -3.85 -3.28 9.43
CA PRO A 60 -4.40 -2.43 8.37
C PRO A 60 -3.96 -0.97 8.52
N GLN A 61 -3.39 -0.41 7.46
CA GLN A 61 -2.98 1.00 7.41
C GLN A 61 -4.11 1.85 6.82
N GLY A 62 -5.18 1.98 7.60
CA GLY A 62 -6.43 2.62 7.20
C GLY A 62 -7.43 1.64 6.59
N ASN A 63 -8.46 2.19 5.95
CA ASN A 63 -9.46 1.40 5.23
C ASN A 63 -8.93 0.98 3.84
N VAL A 64 -9.76 0.29 3.07
CA VAL A 64 -9.52 0.03 1.63
C VAL A 64 -9.14 1.34 0.92
N ALA A 65 -7.96 1.36 0.32
CA ALA A 65 -7.37 2.55 -0.27
C ALA A 65 -8.00 2.91 -1.61
N PHE A 66 -8.20 1.90 -2.46
CA PHE A 66 -8.77 2.08 -3.80
C PHE A 66 -9.75 0.96 -4.13
N ARG A 67 -10.74 1.30 -4.96
CA ARG A 67 -11.79 0.41 -5.44
C ARG A 67 -11.89 0.52 -6.96
N ASP A 68 -12.66 -0.38 -7.57
CA ASP A 68 -12.93 -0.39 -9.00
C ASP A 68 -11.65 -0.56 -9.86
N LEU A 69 -10.72 -1.38 -9.38
CA LEU A 69 -9.47 -1.69 -10.08
C LEU A 69 -9.67 -2.80 -11.11
N TYR A 70 -9.61 -2.44 -12.39
CA TYR A 70 -9.73 -3.36 -13.53
C TYR A 70 -8.50 -3.29 -14.44
N GLY A 71 -7.97 -4.45 -14.80
CA GLY A 71 -6.88 -4.57 -15.77
C GLY A 71 -5.69 -5.37 -15.25
N VAL A 72 -4.53 -5.12 -15.86
CA VAL A 72 -3.26 -5.77 -15.50
C VAL A 72 -2.43 -4.79 -14.68
N PHE A 73 -2.05 -5.22 -13.48
CA PHE A 73 -1.27 -4.43 -12.54
C PHE A 73 0.09 -5.09 -12.29
N TYR A 74 1.08 -4.27 -11.95
CA TYR A 74 2.41 -4.70 -11.58
C TYR A 74 2.76 -4.10 -10.21
N PRO A 75 3.37 -4.88 -9.30
CA PRO A 75 3.91 -4.32 -8.07
C PRO A 75 4.91 -3.21 -8.38
N ALA A 76 4.80 -2.08 -7.69
CA ALA A 76 5.65 -0.91 -7.92
C ALA A 76 6.16 -0.36 -6.59
N VAL A 77 7.43 0.06 -6.57
CA VAL A 77 8.04 0.72 -5.42
C VAL A 77 8.84 1.93 -5.92
N SER A 78 8.63 3.07 -5.27
CA SER A 78 9.43 4.29 -5.47
C SER A 78 10.08 4.68 -4.16
N LEU A 79 11.41 4.83 -4.15
CA LEU A 79 12.18 5.16 -2.96
C LEU A 79 13.03 6.42 -3.17
N ASN A 80 13.30 7.12 -2.07
CA ASN A 80 14.30 8.18 -2.02
C ASN A 80 15.67 7.65 -1.60
N ARG A 81 16.70 8.48 -1.78
CA ARG A 81 18.07 8.18 -1.31
C ARG A 81 18.07 7.88 0.19
N GLY A 82 18.77 6.82 0.60
CA GLY A 82 18.89 6.41 2.00
C GLY A 82 17.75 5.48 2.47
N VAL A 83 16.81 5.12 1.60
CA VAL A 83 15.84 4.05 1.87
C VAL A 83 16.23 2.81 1.09
N SER A 84 16.18 1.66 1.75
CA SER A 84 16.37 0.34 1.15
C SER A 84 15.24 -0.56 1.59
N VAL A 85 14.75 -1.40 0.68
CA VAL A 85 13.70 -2.38 0.95
C VAL A 85 14.10 -3.73 0.39
N THR A 86 13.57 -4.79 0.98
CA THR A 86 13.61 -6.14 0.43
C THR A 86 12.19 -6.53 0.07
N VAL A 87 11.99 -7.08 -1.13
CA VAL A 87 10.66 -7.55 -1.57
C VAL A 87 10.53 -9.03 -1.24
N HIS A 88 9.51 -9.36 -0.46
CA HIS A 88 9.13 -10.73 -0.15
C HIS A 88 7.86 -11.07 -0.93
N THR A 89 7.88 -12.17 -1.69
CA THR A 89 6.78 -12.61 -2.58
C THR A 89 6.34 -14.02 -2.21
N ALA A 90 5.33 -14.54 -2.92
CA ALA A 90 4.76 -15.87 -2.68
C ALA A 90 4.24 -16.03 -1.23
N LEU A 91 3.61 -14.97 -0.74
CA LEU A 91 2.92 -14.94 0.54
C LEU A 91 1.46 -15.32 0.32
N ASP A 92 0.88 -16.02 1.29
CA ASP A 92 -0.57 -16.19 1.34
C ASP A 92 -1.24 -14.84 1.64
N PRO A 93 -2.45 -14.59 1.11
CA PRO A 93 -3.21 -13.40 1.48
C PRO A 93 -3.45 -13.39 3.00
N PRO A 94 -3.51 -12.21 3.64
CA PRO A 94 -3.90 -12.11 5.05
C PRO A 94 -5.24 -12.82 5.27
N SER A 95 -5.32 -13.67 6.30
CA SER A 95 -6.60 -14.28 6.69
C SER A 95 -7.52 -13.21 7.27
N ASP A 96 -8.80 -13.23 6.89
CA ASP A 96 -9.84 -12.48 7.60
C ASP A 96 -9.89 -13.01 9.04
N SER A 97 -9.25 -12.31 9.96
CA SER A 97 -9.38 -12.60 11.39
C SER A 97 -10.72 -12.07 11.90
N ASP A 98 -11.82 -12.66 11.44
CA ASP A 98 -13.19 -12.38 11.89
C ASP A 98 -14.03 -13.68 11.98
N GLU A 99 -13.45 -14.74 12.54
CA GLU A 99 -14.22 -15.87 13.11
C GLU A 99 -13.77 -16.14 14.56
N THR A 100 -14.24 -15.30 15.50
CA THR A 100 -14.47 -15.67 16.91
C THR A 100 -15.68 -14.94 17.46
#